data_AF-D6LE50-F1
#
_entry.id   AF-D6LE50-F1
#
_cell.length_a   1.000
_cell.length_b   1.000
_cell.length_c   1.000
_cell.angle_alpha   90.00
_cell.angle_beta   90.00
_cell.angle_gamma   90.00
#
_symmetry.space_group_name_H-M   'P 1'
#
loop_
_entity.id
_entity.type
_entity.pdbx_description
1 polymer ?
#
loop_
_entity_poly.entity_id
_entity_poly.type
_entity_poly.pdbx_seq_one_letter_code
_entity_poly.pdbx_strand_id
1 'polypeptide(L)'
;GKVKYDTVTQGITVTDGKATVPATDGLTTAKDIANVVNNLGWKANAGGNVDGTSTSTLVKSGDEVVFKAGDNITVKQDLSAGKQEYTYKLNKQLKDLTSAEFKTAAGDKTVINGDGLTINPVTPATAPISVTKDGISAGNKVIKNVAPGVNPTDAVNVSQLTKLGTNTIQLGGDNSTVTATQQLDKTGGIKFDIVGANGITTEAKNGTVTVKVDSATIGSNSKLKYTANGATPKQEVTLADGLNFQDGKFTKASVDTAGKVKYDTVTQGITVTDGKATVPATDGLTTAKDIANALNNLGWKANAG
;
A
#
# COMPACT_ATOMS: atom_id res chain seq x y z
N GLY A 1 -110.66 17.82 59.38
CA GLY A 1 -109.23 17.69 59.73
C GLY A 1 -108.41 17.62 58.46
N LYS A 2 -107.24 18.25 58.39
CA LYS A 2 -106.30 18.04 57.28
C LYS A 2 -105.60 16.70 57.51
N VAL A 3 -105.72 15.77 56.57
CA VAL A 3 -104.90 14.56 56.53
C VAL A 3 -103.50 14.97 56.06
N LYS A 4 -102.48 14.57 56.83
CA LYS A 4 -101.07 14.77 56.49
C LYS A 4 -100.54 13.43 55.99
N TYR A 5 -100.08 13.38 54.74
CA TYR A 5 -99.36 12.22 54.21
C TYR A 5 -97.87 12.55 54.29
N ASP A 6 -97.13 11.81 55.11
CA ASP A 6 -95.67 11.85 55.06
C ASP A 6 -95.22 10.91 53.95
N THR A 7 -94.59 11.47 52.93
CA THR A 7 -93.99 10.71 51.84
C THR A 7 -92.61 10.25 52.29
N VAL A 8 -92.43 8.93 52.41
CA VAL A 8 -91.12 8.34 52.71
C VAL A 8 -90.28 8.37 51.43
N THR A 9 -89.17 9.10 51.46
CA THR A 9 -88.21 9.17 50.36
C THR A 9 -87.09 8.16 50.56
N GLN A 10 -86.60 7.56 49.47
CA GLN A 10 -85.45 6.67 49.45
C GLN A 10 -84.32 7.32 48.65
N GLY A 11 -83.15 7.46 49.28
CA GLY A 11 -81.94 7.98 48.65
C GLY A 11 -81.23 6.91 47.82
N ILE A 12 -80.56 7.34 46.75
CA ILE A 12 -79.63 6.53 45.96
C ILE A 12 -78.22 6.97 46.32
N THR A 13 -77.34 6.04 46.65
CA THR A 13 -75.93 6.33 46.96
C THR A 13 -75.05 6.10 45.74
N VAL A 14 -73.95 6.86 45.63
CA VAL A 14 -72.96 6.68 44.57
C VAL A 14 -71.62 6.32 45.19
N THR A 15 -71.06 5.18 44.76
CA THR A 15 -69.74 4.70 45.18
C THR A 15 -68.88 4.53 43.94
N ASP A 16 -67.68 5.11 43.94
CA ASP A 16 -66.73 5.02 42.81
C ASP A 16 -67.32 5.41 41.45
N GLY A 17 -68.24 6.39 41.44
CA GLY A 17 -68.91 6.87 40.22
C GLY A 17 -70.11 6.04 39.77
N LYS A 18 -70.49 4.98 40.50
CA LYS A 18 -71.62 4.12 40.17
C LYS A 18 -72.75 4.26 41.19
N ALA A 19 -73.96 4.54 40.72
CA ALA A 19 -75.16 4.53 41.56
C ALA A 19 -75.49 3.12 42.05
N THR A 20 -75.97 3.03 43.29
CA THR A 20 -76.54 1.80 43.84
C THR A 20 -77.96 1.58 43.30
N VAL A 21 -78.36 0.31 43.18
CA VAL A 21 -79.74 -0.05 42.85
C VAL A 21 -80.46 -0.30 44.18
N PRO A 22 -81.55 0.45 44.49
CA PRO A 22 -82.30 0.20 45.72
C PRO A 22 -82.97 -1.18 45.74
N ALA A 23 -83.09 -1.77 46.92
CA ALA A 23 -83.64 -3.12 47.08
C ALA A 23 -85.19 -3.19 47.03
N THR A 24 -85.86 -2.04 47.16
CA THR A 24 -87.31 -1.91 47.11
C THR A 24 -87.66 -0.66 46.31
N ASP A 25 -88.84 -0.61 45.72
CA ASP A 25 -89.33 0.61 45.06
C ASP A 25 -89.51 1.74 46.09
N GLY A 26 -89.27 2.98 45.65
CA GLY A 26 -89.35 4.17 46.51
C GLY A 26 -89.40 5.48 45.73
N LEU A 27 -89.80 6.55 46.41
CA LEU A 27 -89.82 7.92 45.88
C LEU A 27 -88.47 8.59 46.14
N THR A 28 -87.90 9.28 45.15
CA THR A 28 -86.65 10.06 45.31
C THR A 28 -86.93 11.55 45.09
N THR A 29 -86.19 12.43 45.76
CA THR A 29 -86.37 13.88 45.56
C THR A 29 -85.52 14.40 44.40
N ALA A 30 -85.87 15.58 43.88
CA ALA A 30 -85.02 16.27 42.89
C ALA A 30 -83.60 16.52 43.44
N LYS A 31 -83.46 16.72 44.75
CA LYS A 31 -82.17 16.88 45.43
C LYS A 31 -81.36 15.58 45.42
N ASP A 32 -82.00 14.45 45.66
CA ASP A 32 -81.36 13.13 45.60
C ASP A 32 -80.86 12.82 44.18
N ILE A 33 -81.70 13.08 43.17
CA ILE A 33 -81.33 12.89 41.76
C ILE A 33 -80.13 13.77 41.39
N ALA A 34 -80.16 15.06 41.75
CA ALA A 34 -79.04 15.97 41.48
C ALA A 34 -77.74 15.49 42.16
N ASN A 35 -77.83 15.02 43.40
CA ASN A 35 -76.68 14.45 44.12
C ASN A 35 -76.11 13.21 43.43
N VAL A 36 -76.97 12.31 42.95
CA VAL A 36 -76.55 11.12 42.20
C VAL A 36 -75.85 11.54 40.91
N VAL A 37 -76.51 12.34 40.07
CA VAL A 37 -76.00 12.74 38.75
C VAL A 37 -74.67 13.47 38.86
N ASN A 38 -74.50 14.35 39.85
CA ASN A 38 -73.25 15.09 40.08
C ASN A 38 -72.12 14.22 40.64
N ASN A 39 -72.39 13.00 41.10
CA ASN A 39 -71.38 12.08 41.62
C ASN A 39 -71.15 10.84 40.74
N LEU A 40 -71.98 10.63 39.71
CA LEU A 40 -71.72 9.60 38.70
C LEU A 40 -70.43 9.90 37.95
N GLY A 41 -69.74 8.84 37.54
CA GLY A 41 -68.44 8.94 36.90
C GLY A 41 -67.84 7.59 36.55
N TRP A 42 -66.61 7.63 36.07
CA TRP A 42 -65.82 6.44 35.73
C TRP A 42 -64.37 6.64 36.14
N LYS A 43 -63.66 5.53 36.40
CA LYS A 43 -62.25 5.60 36.79
C LYS A 43 -61.35 5.65 35.55
N ALA A 44 -60.43 6.60 35.53
CA ALA A 44 -59.40 6.75 34.51
C ALA A 44 -58.01 6.50 35.11
N ASN A 45 -57.14 5.77 34.40
CA ASN A 45 -55.74 5.64 34.76
C ASN A 45 -54.87 5.46 33.51
N ALA A 46 -53.61 5.91 33.58
CA ALA A 46 -52.59 5.64 32.57
C ALA A 46 -51.84 4.34 32.88
N GLY A 47 -51.42 3.61 31.85
CA GLY A 47 -50.65 2.36 31.97
C GLY A 47 -49.60 2.21 30.85
N GLY A 48 -48.72 1.22 30.99
CA GLY A 48 -47.60 1.00 30.06
C GLY A 48 -46.38 1.85 30.41
N ASN A 49 -45.75 2.46 29.40
CA ASN A 49 -44.60 3.34 29.60
C ASN A 49 -45.08 4.74 30.01
N VAL A 50 -45.21 4.94 31.32
CA VAL A 50 -45.65 6.20 31.95
C VAL A 50 -44.44 7.00 32.41
N ASP A 51 -44.47 8.31 32.23
CA ASP A 51 -43.50 9.23 32.83
C ASP A 51 -43.94 9.52 34.27
N GLY A 52 -43.20 8.97 35.24
CA GLY A 52 -43.55 9.02 36.66
C GLY A 52 -44.58 7.97 37.09
N THR A 53 -45.28 8.25 38.19
CA THR A 53 -46.25 7.32 38.80
C THR A 53 -47.68 7.65 38.36
N SER A 54 -48.41 6.69 37.81
CA SER A 54 -49.84 6.87 37.50
C SER A 54 -50.74 6.57 38.70
N THR A 55 -51.87 7.27 38.81
CA THR A 55 -52.86 7.08 39.87
C THR A 55 -54.25 7.06 39.26
N SER A 56 -55.05 6.05 39.61
CA SER A 56 -56.45 5.95 39.18
C SER A 56 -57.27 7.07 39.83
N THR A 57 -58.00 7.82 39.01
CA THR A 57 -58.84 8.94 39.45
C THR A 57 -60.26 8.76 38.97
N LEU A 58 -61.22 9.23 39.76
CA LEU A 58 -62.63 9.23 39.38
C LEU A 58 -62.94 10.49 38.55
N VAL A 59 -63.32 10.30 37.29
CA VAL A 59 -63.81 11.35 36.40
C VAL A 59 -65.32 11.46 36.57
N LYS A 60 -65.78 12.55 37.20
CA LYS A 60 -67.19 12.83 37.46
C LYS A 60 -67.88 13.54 36.30
N SER A 61 -69.20 13.60 36.34
CA SER A 61 -69.98 14.43 35.42
C SER A 61 -69.53 15.90 35.49
N GLY A 62 -69.13 16.45 34.35
CA GLY A 62 -68.60 17.81 34.25
C GLY A 62 -67.07 17.92 34.33
N ASP A 63 -66.36 16.85 34.67
CA ASP A 63 -64.89 16.84 34.67
C ASP A 63 -64.33 16.80 33.24
N GLU A 64 -63.19 17.46 33.04
CA GLU A 64 -62.45 17.42 31.77
C GLU A 64 -61.36 16.35 31.81
N VAL A 65 -61.27 15.56 30.73
CA VAL A 65 -60.13 14.66 30.48
C VAL A 65 -59.31 15.23 29.34
N VAL A 66 -58.05 15.56 29.60
CA VAL A 66 -57.15 16.16 28.62
C VAL A 66 -56.15 15.12 28.10
N PHE A 67 -56.14 14.89 26.79
CA PHE A 67 -55.13 14.07 26.12
C PHE A 67 -53.95 14.93 25.67
N LYS A 68 -52.85 14.90 26.41
CA LYS A 68 -51.61 15.62 26.07
C LYS A 68 -50.64 14.71 25.32
N ALA A 69 -50.05 15.22 24.25
CA ALA A 69 -48.98 14.55 23.51
C ALA A 69 -47.62 15.13 23.93
N GLY A 70 -46.61 14.27 24.06
CA GLY A 70 -45.21 14.72 24.21
C GLY A 70 -44.62 15.22 22.88
N ASP A 71 -43.37 15.68 22.90
CA ASP A 71 -42.73 16.38 21.78
C ASP A 71 -42.78 15.67 20.41
N ASN A 72 -42.77 14.33 20.40
CA ASN A 72 -42.64 13.52 19.19
C ASN A 72 -43.95 12.86 18.74
N ILE A 73 -45.05 13.11 19.45
CA ILE A 73 -46.39 12.60 19.13
C ILE A 73 -47.33 13.79 18.93
N THR A 74 -48.27 13.64 18.01
CA THR A 74 -49.41 14.56 17.88
C THR A 74 -50.69 13.79 18.15
N VAL A 75 -51.61 14.41 18.89
CA VAL A 75 -53.01 13.97 19.02
C VAL A 75 -53.87 14.88 18.15
N LYS A 76 -54.60 14.29 17.20
CA LYS A 76 -55.63 14.97 16.43
C LYS A 76 -56.99 14.60 16.99
N GLN A 77 -57.78 15.60 17.38
CA GLN A 77 -59.17 15.43 17.76
C GLN A 77 -60.06 15.75 16.55
N ASP A 78 -60.91 14.80 16.17
CA ASP A 78 -61.94 14.95 15.14
C ASP A 78 -63.31 14.66 15.75
N LEU A 79 -64.16 15.69 15.85
CA LEU A 79 -65.48 15.59 16.49
C LEU A 79 -66.59 15.66 15.43
N SER A 80 -67.54 14.73 15.53
CA SER A 80 -68.78 14.74 14.74
C SER A 80 -69.96 14.32 15.61
N ALA A 81 -71.19 14.52 15.13
CA ALA A 81 -72.39 14.21 15.90
C ALA A 81 -72.39 12.74 16.36
N GLY A 82 -72.35 12.53 17.68
CA GLY A 82 -72.33 11.19 18.30
C GLY A 82 -71.00 10.42 18.19
N LYS A 83 -69.94 10.98 17.60
CA LYS A 83 -68.63 10.32 17.47
C LYS A 83 -67.50 11.24 17.93
N GLN A 84 -66.66 10.73 18.84
CA GLN A 84 -65.42 11.35 19.26
C GLN A 84 -64.24 10.50 18.77
N GLU A 85 -63.37 11.07 17.95
CA GLU A 85 -62.21 10.36 17.39
C GLU A 85 -60.91 11.09 17.76
N TYR A 86 -59.94 10.32 18.26
CA TYR A 86 -58.62 10.82 18.65
C TYR A 86 -57.56 9.99 17.93
N THR A 87 -56.81 10.62 17.03
CA THR A 87 -55.76 9.95 16.26
C THR A 87 -54.39 10.34 16.80
N TYR A 88 -53.62 9.35 17.20
CA TYR A 88 -52.22 9.50 17.61
C TYR A 88 -51.31 9.25 16.41
N LYS A 89 -50.36 10.16 16.17
CA LYS A 89 -49.37 10.01 15.09
C LYS A 89 -47.98 10.42 15.58
N LEU A 90 -46.95 9.75 15.06
CA LEU A 90 -45.59 10.25 15.15
C LEU A 90 -45.45 11.53 14.32
N ASN A 91 -44.64 12.46 14.83
CA ASN A 91 -44.31 13.66 14.09
C ASN A 91 -43.43 13.31 12.88
N LYS A 92 -43.57 14.06 11.78
CA LYS A 92 -42.74 13.85 10.57
C LYS A 92 -41.26 14.13 10.82
N GLN A 93 -40.99 15.02 11.78
CA GLN A 93 -39.66 15.32 12.29
C GLN A 93 -39.68 14.97 13.78
N LEU A 94 -38.75 14.11 14.19
CA LEU A 94 -38.53 13.78 15.58
C LEU A 94 -37.35 14.60 16.08
N LYS A 95 -37.43 15.12 17.30
CA LYS A 95 -36.37 15.92 17.94
C LYS A 95 -36.06 15.39 19.33
N ASP A 96 -34.88 15.75 19.82
CA ASP A 96 -34.42 15.48 21.20
C ASP A 96 -34.51 13.99 21.60
N LEU A 97 -34.34 13.10 20.62
CA LEU A 97 -34.20 11.67 20.85
C LEU A 97 -32.76 11.36 21.26
N THR A 98 -32.58 10.62 22.35
CA THR A 98 -31.26 10.14 22.78
C THR A 98 -30.70 9.07 21.85
N SER A 99 -31.54 8.13 21.42
CA SER A 99 -31.16 7.05 20.51
C SER A 99 -32.36 6.38 19.85
N ALA A 100 -32.08 5.67 18.75
CA ALA A 100 -32.95 4.67 18.17
C ALA A 100 -32.18 3.35 18.04
N GLU A 101 -32.73 2.25 18.56
CA GLU A 101 -32.17 0.91 18.44
C GLU A 101 -33.08 0.03 17.56
N PHE A 102 -32.48 -0.62 16.57
CA PHE A 102 -33.13 -1.63 15.74
C PHE A 102 -32.39 -2.94 15.91
N LYS A 103 -33.12 -4.04 16.10
CA LYS A 103 -32.51 -5.35 16.38
C LYS A 103 -32.96 -6.37 15.33
N THR A 104 -32.03 -7.16 14.82
CA THR A 104 -32.36 -8.32 13.98
C THR A 104 -32.91 -9.46 14.85
N ALA A 105 -33.59 -10.45 14.26
CA ALA A 105 -34.01 -11.64 14.99
C ALA A 105 -32.83 -12.40 15.62
N ALA A 106 -31.65 -12.37 14.97
CA ALA A 106 -30.41 -12.94 15.47
C ALA A 106 -29.78 -12.12 16.62
N GLY A 107 -30.15 -10.86 16.74
CA GLY A 107 -29.81 -10.01 17.87
C GLY A 107 -28.75 -8.95 17.61
N ASP A 108 -28.30 -8.81 16.36
CA ASP A 108 -27.46 -7.68 15.94
C ASP A 108 -28.22 -6.37 16.11
N LYS A 109 -27.53 -5.33 16.54
CA LYS A 109 -28.12 -4.04 16.84
C LYS A 109 -27.62 -2.98 15.87
N THR A 110 -28.55 -2.20 15.33
CA THR A 110 -28.24 -0.92 14.69
C THR A 110 -28.65 0.18 15.65
N VAL A 111 -27.71 1.05 16.01
CA VAL A 111 -27.93 2.17 16.92
C VAL A 111 -27.65 3.46 16.17
N ILE A 112 -28.58 4.40 16.21
CA ILE A 112 -28.40 5.79 15.79
C ILE A 112 -28.52 6.66 17.04
N ASN A 113 -27.50 7.44 17.34
CA ASN A 113 -27.46 8.32 18.50
C ASN A 113 -26.60 9.57 18.21
N GLY A 114 -26.29 10.35 19.25
CA GLY A 114 -25.45 11.55 19.13
C GLY A 114 -24.02 11.31 18.61
N ASP A 115 -23.52 10.07 18.67
CA ASP A 115 -22.18 9.71 18.19
C ASP A 115 -22.17 9.32 16.70
N GLY A 116 -23.34 8.93 16.15
CA GLY A 116 -23.51 8.54 14.75
C GLY A 116 -24.32 7.26 14.56
N LEU A 117 -23.91 6.45 13.59
CA LEU A 117 -24.51 5.14 13.25
C LEU A 117 -23.52 4.03 13.62
N THR A 118 -23.99 3.03 14.36
CA THR A 118 -23.23 1.80 14.64
C THR A 118 -24.07 0.56 14.38
N ILE A 119 -23.47 -0.45 13.75
CA ILE A 119 -24.01 -1.80 13.65
C ILE A 119 -23.13 -2.71 14.51
N ASN A 120 -23.69 -3.20 15.62
CA ASN A 120 -23.07 -4.09 16.58
C ASN A 120 -23.55 -5.53 16.35
N PRO A 121 -22.70 -6.40 15.76
CA PRO A 121 -22.99 -7.82 15.68
C PRO A 121 -23.09 -8.43 17.08
N VAL A 122 -23.99 -9.40 17.27
CA VAL A 122 -24.08 -10.13 18.54
C VAL A 122 -22.87 -11.04 18.77
N THR A 123 -22.22 -11.50 17.70
CA THR A 123 -21.07 -12.40 17.76
C THR A 123 -19.80 -11.64 18.17
N PRO A 124 -19.16 -11.96 19.32
CA PRO A 124 -18.06 -11.16 19.88
C PRO A 124 -16.83 -10.97 18.98
N ALA A 125 -16.58 -11.91 18.07
CA ALA A 125 -15.41 -11.87 17.17
C ALA A 125 -15.62 -10.96 15.93
N THR A 126 -16.81 -10.40 15.74
CA THR A 126 -17.10 -9.57 14.57
C THR A 126 -16.99 -8.09 14.93
N ALA A 127 -16.01 -7.40 14.33
CA ALA A 127 -15.84 -5.97 14.52
C ALA A 127 -17.09 -5.19 14.05
N PRO A 128 -17.52 -4.15 14.79
CA PRO A 128 -18.67 -3.33 14.42
C PRO A 128 -18.41 -2.50 13.17
N ILE A 129 -19.48 -2.23 12.42
CA ILE A 129 -19.48 -1.25 11.33
C ILE A 129 -19.96 0.07 11.92
N SER A 130 -19.30 1.18 11.60
CA SER A 130 -19.70 2.49 12.14
C SER A 130 -19.44 3.64 11.18
N VAL A 131 -20.26 4.67 11.32
CA VAL A 131 -20.08 6.00 10.71
C VAL A 131 -20.24 7.02 11.84
N THR A 132 -19.15 7.62 12.27
CA THR A 132 -19.10 8.57 13.39
C THR A 132 -18.32 9.82 13.00
N LYS A 133 -18.23 10.80 13.91
CA LYS A 133 -17.37 11.98 13.75
C LYS A 133 -15.89 11.66 13.52
N ASP A 134 -15.44 10.46 13.92
CA ASP A 134 -14.04 10.03 13.81
C ASP A 134 -13.77 9.27 12.50
N GLY A 135 -14.79 9.04 11.66
CA GLY A 135 -14.68 8.41 10.36
C GLY A 135 -15.56 7.18 10.21
N ILE A 136 -15.11 6.25 9.34
CA ILE A 136 -15.87 5.05 8.96
C ILE A 136 -15.07 3.80 9.30
N SER A 137 -15.67 2.86 10.04
CA SER A 137 -15.17 1.49 10.21
C SER A 137 -15.98 0.54 9.34
N ALA A 138 -15.29 -0.24 8.51
CA ALA A 138 -15.92 -1.30 7.69
C ALA A 138 -16.13 -2.62 8.46
N GLY A 139 -15.78 -2.70 9.75
CA GLY A 139 -16.02 -3.91 10.56
C GLY A 139 -15.37 -5.18 10.02
N ASN A 140 -14.14 -5.06 9.49
CA ASN A 140 -13.41 -6.14 8.79
C ASN A 140 -14.22 -6.76 7.62
N LYS A 141 -15.03 -5.96 6.93
CA LYS A 141 -15.75 -6.36 5.72
C LYS A 141 -15.18 -5.65 4.49
N VAL A 142 -15.42 -6.26 3.34
CA VAL A 142 -15.11 -5.66 2.04
C VAL A 142 -16.13 -4.57 1.75
N ILE A 143 -15.64 -3.38 1.38
CA ILE A 143 -16.47 -2.31 0.82
C ILE A 143 -16.66 -2.62 -0.68
N LYS A 144 -17.88 -3.01 -1.07
CA LYS A 144 -18.22 -3.34 -2.45
C LYS A 144 -18.66 -2.10 -3.23
N ASN A 145 -18.64 -2.19 -4.56
CA ASN A 145 -19.15 -1.16 -5.48
C ASN A 145 -18.43 0.19 -5.37
N VAL A 146 -17.14 0.17 -5.04
CA VAL A 146 -16.27 1.36 -5.09
C VAL A 146 -15.91 1.62 -6.56
N ALA A 147 -16.41 2.72 -7.12
CA ALA A 147 -16.02 3.18 -8.44
C ALA A 147 -14.51 3.51 -8.48
N PRO A 148 -13.85 3.49 -9.66
CA PRO A 148 -12.46 3.91 -9.76
C PRO A 148 -12.31 5.35 -9.26
N GLY A 149 -11.37 5.58 -8.34
CA GLY A 149 -11.07 6.92 -7.84
C GLY A 149 -10.44 7.79 -8.92
N VAL A 150 -10.83 9.07 -8.96
CA VAL A 150 -10.39 10.05 -9.96
C VAL A 150 -9.60 11.19 -9.29
N ASN A 151 -10.06 11.63 -8.12
CA ASN A 151 -9.44 12.70 -7.34
C ASN A 151 -8.44 12.16 -6.30
N PRO A 152 -7.51 13.00 -5.80
CA PRO A 152 -6.48 12.56 -4.84
C PRO A 152 -7.00 11.97 -3.52
N THR A 153 -8.24 12.26 -3.14
CA THR A 153 -8.87 11.80 -1.89
C THR A 153 -9.91 10.70 -2.11
N ASP A 154 -10.09 10.24 -3.35
CA ASP A 154 -11.03 9.16 -3.64
C ASP A 154 -10.46 7.81 -3.17
N ALA A 155 -11.34 6.91 -2.75
CA ALA A 155 -10.94 5.53 -2.50
C ALA A 155 -10.51 4.85 -3.82
N VAL A 156 -9.48 4.01 -3.74
CA VAL A 156 -9.05 3.16 -4.86
C VAL A 156 -9.74 1.80 -4.80
N ASN A 157 -10.15 1.28 -5.95
CA ASN A 157 -10.66 -0.09 -6.04
C ASN A 157 -9.58 -1.06 -6.56
N VAL A 158 -9.84 -2.37 -6.43
CA VAL A 158 -8.87 -3.41 -6.81
C VAL A 158 -8.47 -3.33 -8.28
N SER A 159 -9.37 -2.91 -9.18
CA SER A 159 -9.04 -2.81 -10.61
C SER A 159 -7.94 -1.79 -10.91
N GLN A 160 -7.88 -0.69 -10.16
CA GLN A 160 -6.82 0.31 -10.29
C GLN A 160 -5.47 -0.26 -9.83
N LEU A 161 -5.47 -1.03 -8.72
CA LEU A 161 -4.27 -1.71 -8.22
C LEU A 161 -3.78 -2.79 -9.19
N THR A 162 -4.69 -3.65 -9.68
CA THR A 162 -4.35 -4.71 -10.64
C THR A 162 -3.77 -4.12 -11.92
N LYS A 163 -4.31 -3.01 -12.45
CA LYS A 163 -3.77 -2.36 -13.64
C LYS A 163 -2.30 -1.94 -13.46
N LEU A 164 -1.91 -1.50 -12.27
CA LEU A 164 -0.50 -1.21 -11.95
C LEU A 164 0.32 -2.49 -11.82
N GLY A 165 -0.20 -3.52 -11.14
CA GLY A 165 0.50 -4.80 -10.96
C GLY A 165 0.78 -5.54 -12.28
N THR A 166 -0.15 -5.46 -13.23
CA THR A 166 -0.05 -6.07 -14.57
C THR A 166 0.69 -5.21 -15.60
N ASN A 167 1.29 -4.09 -15.19
CA ASN A 167 2.20 -3.36 -16.07
C ASN A 167 3.48 -4.17 -16.25
N THR A 168 4.12 -3.98 -17.40
CA THR A 168 5.31 -4.72 -17.78
C THR A 168 6.53 -3.82 -17.94
N ILE A 169 7.71 -4.42 -17.75
CA ILE A 169 9.02 -3.82 -18.02
C ILE A 169 9.87 -4.77 -18.86
N GLN A 170 10.66 -4.20 -19.77
CA GLN A 170 11.65 -4.89 -20.59
C GLN A 170 12.87 -3.98 -20.76
N LEU A 171 14.07 -4.55 -20.79
CA LEU A 171 15.29 -3.83 -21.12
C LEU A 171 15.69 -4.13 -22.57
N GLY A 172 16.04 -3.09 -23.31
CA GLY A 172 16.63 -3.20 -24.64
C GLY A 172 18.15 -3.08 -24.58
N GLY A 173 18.84 -3.62 -25.58
CA GLY A 173 20.28 -3.51 -25.77
C GLY A 173 20.65 -3.27 -27.23
N ASP A 174 21.95 -3.34 -27.50
CA ASP A 174 22.48 -3.23 -28.86
C ASP A 174 21.89 -4.29 -29.79
N ASN A 175 21.95 -4.01 -31.10
CA ASN A 175 21.42 -4.87 -32.16
C ASN A 175 19.92 -5.22 -31.98
N SER A 176 19.15 -4.30 -31.38
CA SER A 176 17.71 -4.46 -31.12
C SER A 176 17.38 -5.70 -30.27
N THR A 177 18.31 -6.13 -29.43
CA THR A 177 18.06 -7.23 -28.49
C THR A 177 17.21 -6.75 -27.32
N VAL A 178 16.41 -7.64 -26.76
CA VAL A 178 15.53 -7.35 -25.62
C VAL A 178 15.54 -8.49 -24.63
N THR A 179 15.35 -8.18 -23.35
CA THR A 179 15.12 -9.19 -22.31
C THR A 179 13.72 -9.81 -22.45
N ALA A 180 13.42 -10.87 -21.70
CA ALA A 180 12.02 -11.26 -21.50
C ALA A 180 11.24 -10.13 -20.80
N THR A 181 9.94 -10.02 -21.10
CA THR A 181 9.01 -9.10 -20.45
C THR A 181 8.75 -9.55 -19.01
N GLN A 182 8.90 -8.64 -18.05
CA GLN A 182 8.64 -8.90 -16.63
C GLN A 182 7.41 -8.11 -16.17
N GLN A 183 6.52 -8.75 -15.41
CA GLN A 183 5.40 -8.06 -14.74
C GLN A 183 5.88 -7.37 -13.46
N LEU A 184 5.28 -6.23 -13.09
CA LEU A 184 5.63 -5.51 -11.86
C LEU A 184 5.29 -6.30 -10.59
N ASP A 185 4.24 -7.13 -10.63
CA ASP A 185 3.82 -7.98 -9.51
C ASP A 185 4.51 -9.35 -9.45
N LYS A 186 5.63 -9.53 -10.18
CA LYS A 186 6.35 -10.80 -10.24
C LYS A 186 6.77 -11.31 -8.85
N THR A 187 6.31 -12.51 -8.50
CA THR A 187 6.74 -13.23 -7.30
C THR A 187 8.25 -13.40 -7.26
N GLY A 188 8.88 -13.04 -6.13
CA GLY A 188 10.35 -13.04 -5.98
C GLY A 188 11.05 -11.80 -6.53
N GLY A 189 10.29 -10.83 -7.05
CA GLY A 189 10.80 -9.55 -7.54
C GLY A 189 11.28 -9.59 -8.99
N ILE A 190 11.60 -8.40 -9.51
CA ILE A 190 12.19 -8.21 -10.83
C ILE A 190 13.71 -8.16 -10.69
N LYS A 191 14.42 -8.98 -11.47
CA LYS A 191 15.88 -8.98 -11.56
C LYS A 191 16.31 -9.05 -13.02
N PHE A 192 17.24 -8.18 -13.39
CA PHE A 192 17.98 -8.23 -14.64
C PHE A 192 19.47 -8.21 -14.31
N ASP A 193 20.20 -9.19 -14.84
CA ASP A 193 21.65 -9.20 -14.74
C ASP A 193 22.24 -8.35 -15.86
N ILE A 194 23.19 -7.48 -15.52
CA ILE A 194 24.06 -6.83 -16.51
C ILE A 194 25.30 -7.70 -16.60
N VAL A 195 25.48 -8.39 -17.72
CA VAL A 195 26.58 -9.35 -17.93
C VAL A 195 27.65 -8.71 -18.79
N GLY A 196 28.89 -8.72 -18.32
CA GLY A 196 30.05 -8.33 -19.13
C GLY A 196 30.45 -9.42 -20.13
N ALA A 197 30.88 -9.02 -21.32
CA ALA A 197 31.42 -9.91 -22.36
C ALA A 197 32.62 -9.24 -23.05
N ASN A 198 33.49 -10.04 -23.70
CA ASN A 198 34.59 -9.57 -24.55
C ASN A 198 35.53 -8.52 -23.91
N GLY A 199 36.04 -8.80 -22.70
CA GLY A 199 36.94 -7.85 -22.02
C GLY A 199 36.22 -6.82 -21.16
N ILE A 200 34.94 -7.03 -20.85
CA ILE A 200 34.17 -6.23 -19.89
C ILE A 200 33.74 -7.10 -18.73
N THR A 201 33.81 -6.56 -17.51
CA THR A 201 33.20 -7.15 -16.31
C THR A 201 32.23 -6.16 -15.67
N THR A 202 31.28 -6.70 -14.91
CA THR A 202 30.23 -5.94 -14.26
C THR A 202 30.16 -6.29 -12.77
N GLU A 203 29.87 -5.30 -11.93
CA GLU A 203 29.71 -5.50 -10.49
C GLU A 203 28.55 -4.66 -9.97
N ALA A 204 27.51 -5.33 -9.45
CA ALA A 204 26.38 -4.68 -8.80
C ALA A 204 26.63 -4.61 -7.29
N LYS A 205 26.78 -3.39 -6.75
CA LYS A 205 27.04 -3.16 -5.32
C LYS A 205 26.55 -1.79 -4.90
N ASN A 206 25.97 -1.69 -3.71
CA ASN A 206 25.53 -0.43 -3.08
C ASN A 206 24.65 0.45 -3.98
N GLY A 207 23.68 -0.14 -4.68
CA GLY A 207 22.76 0.59 -5.57
C GLY A 207 23.35 1.04 -6.91
N THR A 208 24.58 0.62 -7.23
CA THR A 208 25.25 0.92 -8.51
C THR A 208 25.59 -0.36 -9.25
N VAL A 209 25.69 -0.28 -10.58
CA VAL A 209 26.33 -1.30 -11.40
C VAL A 209 27.56 -0.66 -12.05
N THR A 210 28.74 -1.12 -11.64
CA THR A 210 30.00 -0.70 -12.26
C THR A 210 30.26 -1.57 -13.48
N VAL A 211 30.55 -0.93 -14.62
CA VAL A 211 31.01 -1.60 -15.84
C VAL A 211 32.49 -1.23 -16.03
N LYS A 212 33.36 -2.24 -16.10
CA LYS A 212 34.82 -2.03 -16.18
C LYS A 212 35.42 -2.86 -17.28
N VAL A 213 36.52 -2.35 -17.86
CA VAL A 213 37.37 -3.15 -18.72
C VAL A 213 38.08 -4.20 -17.86
N ASP A 214 37.97 -5.45 -18.26
CA ASP A 214 38.74 -6.55 -17.71
C ASP A 214 40.06 -6.66 -18.45
N SER A 215 41.10 -6.05 -17.86
CA SER A 215 42.44 -6.03 -18.42
C SER A 215 43.05 -7.43 -18.61
N ALA A 216 42.61 -8.42 -17.83
CA ALA A 216 43.13 -9.79 -17.93
C ALA A 216 42.61 -10.49 -19.19
N THR A 217 41.35 -10.27 -19.56
CA THR A 217 40.76 -10.90 -20.75
C THR A 217 40.92 -10.05 -22.00
N ILE A 218 40.95 -8.72 -21.89
CA ILE A 218 41.14 -7.85 -23.06
C ILE A 218 42.52 -8.03 -23.69
N GLY A 219 43.56 -8.25 -22.88
CA GLY A 219 44.92 -8.46 -23.38
C GLY A 219 45.06 -9.73 -24.20
N SER A 220 44.44 -10.82 -23.74
CA SER A 220 44.45 -12.13 -24.40
C SER A 220 43.58 -12.14 -25.67
N ASN A 221 42.48 -11.41 -25.67
CA ASN A 221 41.54 -11.38 -26.81
C ASN A 221 41.92 -10.33 -27.88
N SER A 222 42.70 -9.31 -27.52
CA SER A 222 43.13 -8.27 -28.45
C SER A 222 44.46 -8.65 -29.09
N LYS A 223 44.52 -8.59 -30.43
CA LYS A 223 45.73 -8.89 -31.19
C LYS A 223 46.35 -7.64 -31.79
N LEU A 224 47.66 -7.48 -31.62
CA LEU A 224 48.46 -6.56 -32.41
C LEU A 224 48.84 -7.25 -33.72
N LYS A 225 48.42 -6.69 -34.86
CA LYS A 225 48.88 -7.13 -36.18
C LYS A 225 50.11 -6.34 -36.59
N TYR A 226 51.16 -7.03 -37.00
CA TYR A 226 52.42 -6.41 -37.41
C TYR A 226 53.02 -7.08 -38.65
N THR A 227 54.00 -6.43 -39.28
CA THR A 227 54.67 -6.91 -40.49
C THR A 227 56.17 -6.71 -40.35
N ALA A 228 56.95 -7.75 -40.64
CA ALA A 228 58.39 -7.63 -40.84
C ALA A 228 58.68 -7.56 -42.34
N ASN A 229 59.41 -6.54 -42.79
CA ASN A 229 59.87 -6.39 -44.18
C ASN A 229 58.76 -6.55 -45.25
N GLY A 230 57.55 -6.05 -44.98
CA GLY A 230 56.42 -6.13 -45.91
C GLY A 230 55.82 -7.53 -46.10
N ALA A 231 56.18 -8.51 -45.26
CA ALA A 231 55.67 -9.88 -45.35
C ALA A 231 54.13 -9.93 -45.27
N THR A 232 53.54 -10.82 -46.08
CA THR A 232 52.09 -11.08 -46.14
C THR A 232 51.85 -12.60 -46.03
N PRO A 233 50.89 -13.07 -45.21
CA PRO A 233 49.97 -12.31 -44.37
C PRO A 233 50.67 -11.61 -43.19
N LYS A 234 49.99 -10.61 -42.60
CA LYS A 234 50.47 -9.95 -41.39
C LYS A 234 50.63 -10.98 -40.26
N GLN A 235 51.68 -10.81 -39.47
CA GLN A 235 51.85 -11.58 -38.24
C GLN A 235 50.93 -11.02 -37.16
N GLU A 236 50.56 -11.86 -36.20
CA GLU A 236 49.72 -11.46 -35.07
C GLU A 236 50.38 -11.90 -33.77
N VAL A 237 50.25 -11.06 -32.75
CA VAL A 237 50.55 -11.43 -31.36
C VAL A 237 49.47 -10.86 -30.46
N THR A 238 49.13 -11.53 -29.36
CA THR A 238 48.18 -10.96 -28.40
C THR A 238 48.84 -9.80 -27.66
N LEU A 239 48.04 -8.88 -27.13
CA LEU A 239 48.57 -7.82 -26.26
C LEU A 239 49.15 -8.42 -24.97
N ALA A 240 48.66 -9.58 -24.53
CA ALA A 240 49.18 -10.31 -23.37
C ALA A 240 50.58 -10.91 -23.62
N ASP A 241 50.81 -11.49 -24.82
CA ASP A 241 52.10 -12.09 -25.16
C ASP A 241 53.15 -11.02 -25.50
N GLY A 242 52.72 -9.91 -26.12
CA GLY A 242 53.62 -8.83 -26.54
C GLY A 242 54.62 -9.24 -27.64
N LEU A 243 55.46 -8.30 -28.08
CA LEU A 243 56.50 -8.60 -29.06
C LEU A 243 57.76 -9.14 -28.36
N ASN A 244 58.32 -10.22 -28.90
CA ASN A 244 59.60 -10.78 -28.43
C ASN A 244 60.75 -10.40 -29.37
N PHE A 245 61.60 -9.46 -28.96
CA PHE A 245 62.80 -9.07 -29.68
C PHE A 245 63.97 -9.97 -29.30
N GLN A 246 64.47 -10.75 -30.25
CA GLN A 246 65.51 -11.76 -30.02
C GLN A 246 66.87 -11.31 -30.56
N ASP A 247 67.93 -11.85 -29.98
CA ASP A 247 69.29 -11.71 -30.48
C ASP A 247 69.39 -12.25 -31.92
N GLY A 248 70.10 -11.51 -32.77
CA GLY A 248 70.44 -11.93 -34.13
C GLY A 248 71.85 -12.51 -34.18
N LYS A 249 72.29 -13.00 -35.35
CA LYS A 249 73.63 -13.59 -35.53
C LYS A 249 74.76 -12.66 -35.05
N PHE A 250 74.62 -11.34 -35.26
CA PHE A 250 75.63 -10.33 -34.89
C PHE A 250 75.06 -9.16 -34.11
N THR A 251 73.86 -9.30 -33.55
CA THR A 251 73.19 -8.21 -32.85
C THR A 251 72.60 -8.72 -31.56
N LYS A 252 72.73 -7.95 -30.49
CA LYS A 252 72.09 -8.23 -29.20
C LYS A 252 70.89 -7.32 -29.02
N ALA A 253 69.72 -7.91 -28.85
CA ALA A 253 68.49 -7.15 -28.61
C ALA A 253 68.42 -6.73 -27.14
N SER A 254 67.97 -5.50 -26.90
CA SER A 254 67.58 -5.05 -25.57
C SER A 254 66.38 -4.11 -25.64
N VAL A 255 65.61 -4.08 -24.55
CA VAL A 255 64.45 -3.20 -24.40
C VAL A 255 64.62 -2.45 -23.09
N ASP A 256 64.54 -1.12 -23.14
CA ASP A 256 64.63 -0.26 -21.96
C ASP A 256 63.25 0.15 -21.40
N THR A 257 63.26 0.96 -20.34
CA THR A 257 62.05 1.50 -19.73
C THR A 257 61.24 2.32 -20.76
N ALA A 258 59.92 2.11 -20.79
CA ALA A 258 58.99 2.63 -21.81
C ALA A 258 59.09 1.98 -23.20
N GLY A 259 59.80 0.86 -23.33
CA GLY A 259 59.73 -0.01 -24.51
C GLY A 259 60.59 0.43 -25.69
N LYS A 260 61.67 1.21 -25.49
CA LYS A 260 62.57 1.52 -26.60
C LYS A 260 63.43 0.30 -26.90
N VAL A 261 63.35 -0.15 -28.15
CA VAL A 261 64.08 -1.30 -28.66
C VAL A 261 65.45 -0.85 -29.18
N LYS A 262 66.51 -1.54 -28.76
CA LYS A 262 67.89 -1.33 -29.24
C LYS A 262 68.45 -2.64 -29.76
N TYR A 263 69.28 -2.53 -30.80
CA TYR A 263 70.09 -3.62 -31.31
C TYR A 263 71.54 -3.17 -31.32
N ASP A 264 72.31 -3.67 -30.35
CA ASP A 264 73.74 -3.42 -30.30
C ASP A 264 74.46 -4.44 -31.19
N THR A 265 75.47 -4.01 -31.93
CA THR A 265 76.31 -4.92 -32.72
C THR A 265 77.24 -5.71 -31.80
N VAL A 266 77.29 -7.04 -31.97
CA VAL A 266 78.23 -7.91 -31.28
C VAL A 266 79.53 -7.96 -32.08
N THR A 267 80.58 -7.34 -31.57
CA THR A 267 81.87 -7.21 -32.27
C THR A 267 82.91 -8.19 -31.74
N GLN A 268 83.78 -8.65 -32.63
CA GLN A 268 84.92 -9.52 -32.34
C GLN A 268 86.20 -8.83 -32.81
N GLY A 269 87.21 -8.82 -31.93
CA GLY A 269 88.52 -8.26 -32.25
C GLY A 269 89.33 -9.16 -33.19
N ILE A 270 90.25 -8.56 -33.93
CA ILE A 270 91.23 -9.27 -34.75
C ILE A 270 92.55 -9.28 -33.99
N THR A 271 93.02 -10.46 -33.61
CA THR A 271 94.30 -10.62 -32.92
C THR A 271 95.44 -10.72 -33.93
N VAL A 272 96.56 -10.07 -33.64
CA VAL A 272 97.79 -10.16 -34.44
C VAL A 272 98.90 -10.74 -33.58
N THR A 273 99.43 -11.88 -34.00
CA THR A 273 100.56 -12.56 -33.34
C THR A 273 101.70 -12.64 -34.33
N ASP A 274 102.89 -12.19 -33.92
CA ASP A 274 104.11 -12.19 -34.74
C ASP A 274 103.91 -11.60 -36.15
N GLY A 275 103.17 -10.48 -36.24
CA GLY A 275 102.94 -9.76 -37.49
C GLY A 275 101.92 -10.40 -38.44
N LYS A 276 101.16 -11.41 -38.00
CA LYS A 276 100.08 -12.03 -38.78
C LYS A 276 98.75 -11.95 -38.04
N ALA A 277 97.71 -11.47 -38.73
CA ALA A 277 96.35 -11.50 -38.24
C ALA A 277 95.84 -12.95 -38.16
N THR A 278 95.19 -13.30 -37.06
CA THR A 278 94.50 -14.58 -36.91
C THR A 278 93.23 -14.59 -37.76
N VAL A 279 92.97 -15.68 -38.47
CA VAL A 279 91.67 -15.93 -39.10
C VAL A 279 90.71 -16.44 -38.02
N PRO A 280 89.63 -15.73 -37.68
CA PRO A 280 88.69 -16.19 -36.67
C PRO A 280 88.02 -17.51 -37.08
N ALA A 281 87.71 -18.35 -36.09
CA ALA A 281 87.04 -19.64 -36.32
C ALA A 281 85.55 -19.50 -36.71
N THR A 282 84.96 -18.32 -36.50
CA THR A 282 83.56 -18.01 -36.84
C THR A 282 83.48 -16.63 -37.46
N ASP A 283 82.51 -16.41 -38.34
CA ASP A 283 82.17 -15.06 -38.81
C ASP A 283 81.88 -14.13 -37.63
N GLY A 284 82.26 -12.86 -37.76
CA GLY A 284 82.01 -11.83 -36.77
C GLY A 284 82.00 -10.42 -37.39
N LEU A 285 81.38 -9.48 -36.70
CA LEU A 285 81.55 -8.05 -37.00
C LEU A 285 82.81 -7.54 -36.30
N THR A 286 83.56 -6.66 -36.94
CA THR A 286 84.72 -6.00 -36.33
C THR A 286 84.54 -4.50 -36.45
N THR A 287 85.02 -3.72 -35.47
CA THR A 287 84.94 -2.27 -35.57
C THR A 287 86.07 -1.72 -36.45
N ALA A 288 85.90 -0.50 -36.98
CA ALA A 288 86.99 0.21 -37.65
C ALA A 288 88.25 0.33 -36.76
N LYS A 289 88.05 0.45 -35.43
CA LYS A 289 89.14 0.49 -34.45
C LYS A 289 89.87 -0.86 -34.34
N ASP A 290 89.13 -1.96 -34.33
CA ASP A 290 89.72 -3.30 -34.29
C ASP A 290 90.56 -3.58 -35.54
N ILE A 291 90.06 -3.20 -36.72
CA ILE A 291 90.81 -3.30 -37.99
C ILE A 291 92.07 -2.44 -37.94
N ALA A 292 91.96 -1.16 -37.56
CA ALA A 292 93.11 -0.26 -37.52
C ALA A 292 94.20 -0.76 -36.54
N ASN A 293 93.80 -1.28 -35.38
CA ASN A 293 94.71 -1.88 -34.41
C ASN A 293 95.39 -3.13 -34.97
N ALA A 294 94.65 -4.00 -35.66
CA ALA A 294 95.23 -5.17 -36.31
C ALA A 294 96.26 -4.76 -37.36
N LEU A 295 95.91 -3.85 -38.28
CA LEU A 295 96.82 -3.37 -39.33
C LEU A 295 98.09 -2.72 -38.77
N ASN A 296 97.97 -1.87 -37.75
CA ASN A 296 99.13 -1.22 -37.12
C ASN A 296 100.08 -2.19 -36.43
N ASN A 297 99.60 -3.37 -36.02
CA ASN A 297 100.41 -4.43 -35.41
C ASN A 297 100.97 -5.43 -36.44
N LEU A 298 100.64 -5.28 -37.73
CA LEU A 298 101.28 -6.03 -38.81
C LEU A 298 102.69 -5.46 -39.04
N GLY A 299 103.66 -5.96 -38.27
CA GLY A 299 105.07 -5.61 -38.41
C GLY A 299 105.95 -6.85 -38.31
N TRP A 300 107.11 -6.83 -38.97
CA TRP A 300 108.06 -7.94 -38.95
C TRP A 300 109.14 -7.66 -37.90
N LYS A 301 109.32 -8.57 -36.93
CA LYS A 301 110.50 -8.54 -36.07
C LYS A 301 111.69 -9.09 -36.85
N ALA A 302 112.58 -8.22 -37.29
CA ALA A 302 113.89 -8.63 -37.78
C ALA A 302 114.83 -8.81 -36.59
N ASN A 303 115.07 -10.05 -36.17
CA ASN A 303 116.20 -10.35 -35.29
C ASN A 303 117.44 -10.50 -36.16
N ALA A 304 118.39 -9.59 -36.01
CA ALA A 304 119.75 -9.81 -36.49
C ALA A 304 120.54 -10.48 -35.36
N GLY A 305 120.90 -11.75 -35.55
CA GLY A 305 121.72 -12.54 -34.61
C GLY A 305 121.14 -13.90 -34.32
#